data_AF-A0A5J4KWL8-F1
#
_entry.id   AF-A0A5J4KWL8-F1
#
_cell.length_a   1.000
_cell.length_b   1.000
_cell.length_c   1.000
_cell.angle_alpha   90.00
_cell.angle_beta   90.00
_cell.angle_gamma   90.00
#
_symmetry.space_group_name_H-M   'P 1'
#
loop_
_entity.id
_entity.type
_entity.pdbx_description
1 polymer ?
#
loop_
_entity_poly.entity_id
_entity_poly.type
_entity_poly.pdbx_seq_one_letter_code
_entity_poly.pdbx_strand_id
1 'polypeptide(L)'
;MNEEESLKELVSYWLNKARESLDAAQDELKACRLSFSVNRIYYSCFYAVSAVLLQEKLRFKKHSGVRAAFHQYFVKSGKVSCEHGKLYDELF
;
A
#
# COMPACT_ATOMS: atom_id res chain seq x y z
N MET A 1 1.44 25.42 10.41
CA MET A 1 1.27 24.00 10.03
C MET A 1 2.01 23.18 11.07
N ASN A 2 1.27 22.43 11.89
CA ASN A 2 1.88 21.60 12.94
C ASN A 2 2.33 20.25 12.36
N GLU A 3 3.21 19.54 13.06
CA GLU A 3 3.79 18.28 12.55
C GLU A 3 2.74 17.19 12.32
N GLU A 4 1.70 17.13 13.17
CA GLU A 4 0.60 16.17 13.06
C GLU A 4 -0.30 16.43 11.83
N GLU A 5 -0.57 17.69 11.52
CA GLU A 5 -1.33 18.12 10.35
C GLU A 5 -0.58 17.73 9.07
N SER A 6 0.74 17.96 9.03
CA SER A 6 1.59 17.53 7.91
C SER A 6 1.60 15.99 7.73
N LEU A 7 1.55 15.24 8.83
CA LEU A 7 1.52 13.78 8.78
C LEU A 7 0.19 13.28 8.23
N LYS A 8 -0.92 13.84 8.69
CA LYS A 8 -2.27 13.52 8.20
C LYS A 8 -2.42 13.81 6.71
N GLU A 9 -1.86 14.93 6.24
CA GLU A 9 -1.84 15.27 4.82
C GLU A 9 -1.06 14.25 3.99
N LEU A 10 0.14 13.85 4.45
CA LEU A 10 0.94 12.84 3.77
C LEU A 10 0.26 11.46 3.75
N VAL A 11 -0.35 11.05 4.86
CA VAL A 11 -1.14 9.81 4.92
C VAL A 11 -2.30 9.86 3.94
N SER A 12 -3.04 10.97 3.92
CA SER A 12 -4.16 11.18 2.99
C SER A 12 -3.71 11.16 1.53
N TYR A 13 -2.57 11.78 1.23
CA TYR A 13 -1.96 11.75 -0.08
C TYR A 13 -1.65 10.32 -0.55
N TRP A 14 -1.03 9.49 0.29
CA TRP A 14 -0.74 8.10 -0.04
C TRP A 14 -2.01 7.26 -0.21
N LEU A 15 -3.03 7.47 0.61
CA LEU A 15 -4.32 6.80 0.46
C LEU A 15 -5.03 7.21 -0.84
N ASN A 16 -4.92 8.47 -1.25
CA ASN A 16 -5.45 8.91 -2.54
C ASN A 16 -4.69 8.25 -3.70
N LYS A 17 -3.36 8.17 -3.65
CA LYS A 17 -2.55 7.43 -4.64
C LYS A 17 -2.91 5.96 -4.71
N ALA A 18 -3.22 5.33 -3.57
CA ALA A 18 -3.68 3.95 -3.51
C ALA A 18 -5.00 3.77 -4.26
N ARG A 19 -5.97 4.68 -4.05
CA ARG A 19 -7.26 4.68 -4.74
C ARG A 19 -7.12 4.92 -6.25
N GLU A 20 -6.36 5.94 -6.65
CA GLU A 20 -6.07 6.23 -8.06
C GLU A 20 -5.47 5.01 -8.77
N SER A 21 -4.56 4.29 -8.10
CA SER A 21 -3.95 3.08 -8.66
C SER A 21 -4.94 1.93 -8.77
N LEU A 22 -5.88 1.80 -7.83
CA LEU A 22 -6.94 0.78 -7.90
C LEU A 22 -7.92 1.07 -9.04
N ASP A 23 -8.33 2.32 -9.19
CA ASP A 23 -9.20 2.75 -10.30
C ASP A 23 -8.53 2.46 -11.65
N ALA A 24 -7.24 2.80 -11.78
CA ALA A 24 -6.46 2.46 -12.96
C ALA A 24 -6.37 0.93 -13.18
N ALA A 25 -6.21 0.12 -12.12
CA ALA A 25 -6.20 -1.34 -12.25
C ALA A 25 -7.51 -1.88 -12.83
N GLN A 26 -8.64 -1.30 -12.45
CA GLN A 26 -9.95 -1.67 -12.98
C GLN A 26 -10.09 -1.32 -14.45
N ASP A 27 -9.57 -0.16 -14.88
CA ASP A 27 -9.61 0.25 -16.29
C ASP A 27 -8.70 -0.62 -17.16
N GLU A 28 -7.51 -0.96 -16.66
CA GLU A 28 -6.61 -1.92 -17.33
C GLU A 28 -7.24 -3.31 -17.44
N LEU A 29 -7.99 -3.75 -16.42
CA LEU A 29 -8.72 -5.00 -16.44
C LEU A 29 -9.83 -5.00 -17.50
N LYS A 30 -10.64 -3.93 -17.57
CA LYS A 30 -11.69 -3.76 -18.60
C LYS A 30 -11.10 -3.80 -20.01
N ALA A 31 -9.87 -3.33 -20.18
CA ALA A 31 -9.17 -3.34 -21.44
C ALA A 31 -8.38 -4.64 -21.71
N CYS A 32 -8.56 -5.68 -20.90
CA CYS A 32 -7.87 -6.97 -20.98
C CYS A 32 -6.33 -6.88 -20.87
N ARG A 33 -5.80 -5.80 -20.31
CA ARG A 33 -4.36 -5.57 -20.11
C ARG A 33 -3.94 -6.09 -18.73
N LEU A 34 -3.97 -7.41 -18.58
CA LEU A 34 -3.83 -8.07 -17.28
C LEU A 34 -2.52 -7.76 -16.55
N SER A 35 -1.39 -7.74 -17.26
CA SER A 35 -0.08 -7.42 -16.65
C SER A 35 -0.04 -6.00 -16.07
N PHE A 36 -0.66 -5.04 -16.75
CA PHE A 36 -0.79 -3.67 -16.27
C PHE A 36 -1.77 -3.58 -15.10
N SER A 37 -2.90 -4.30 -15.15
CA SER A 37 -3.84 -4.36 -14.04
C SER A 37 -3.18 -4.89 -12.76
N VAL A 38 -2.44 -6.01 -12.83
CA VAL A 38 -1.70 -6.57 -11.69
C VAL A 38 -0.65 -5.59 -11.16
N ASN A 39 0.11 -4.93 -12.04
CA ASN A 39 1.07 -3.91 -11.64
C ASN A 39 0.38 -2.76 -10.85
N ARG A 40 -0.79 -2.31 -11.30
CA ARG A 40 -1.55 -1.26 -10.63
C ARG A 40 -2.13 -1.71 -9.28
N ILE A 41 -2.55 -2.98 -9.16
CA ILE A 41 -2.95 -3.57 -7.88
C ILE A 41 -1.77 -3.56 -6.89
N TYR A 42 -0.58 -3.99 -7.32
CA TYR A 42 0.63 -3.93 -6.49
C TYR A 42 0.88 -2.50 -5.96
N TYR A 43 0.84 -1.50 -6.83
CA TYR A 43 1.07 -0.11 -6.41
C TYR A 43 -0.03 0.43 -5.50
N SER A 44 -1.29 0.03 -5.71
CA SER A 44 -2.38 0.36 -4.81
C SER A 44 -2.10 -0.15 -3.39
N CYS A 45 -1.74 -1.43 -3.26
CA CYS A 45 -1.35 -2.02 -1.97
C CYS A 45 -0.11 -1.35 -1.38
N PHE A 46 0.92 -1.12 -2.19
CA PHE A 46 2.16 -0.46 -1.74
C PHE A 46 1.90 0.93 -1.16
N TYR A 47 1.06 1.74 -1.79
CA TYR A 47 0.71 3.07 -1.28
C TYR A 47 -0.15 2.99 -0.02
N ALA A 48 -1.12 2.08 0.05
CA ALA A 48 -1.93 1.88 1.25
C ALA A 48 -1.08 1.43 2.45
N VAL A 49 -0.19 0.45 2.25
CA VAL A 49 0.74 -0.04 3.27
C VAL A 49 1.72 1.07 3.69
N SER A 50 2.22 1.86 2.74
CA SER A 50 3.08 3.01 3.04
C SER A 50 2.36 4.05 3.90
N ALA A 51 1.08 4.32 3.63
CA ALA A 51 0.27 5.25 4.41
C ALA A 51 0.10 4.77 5.86
N VAL A 52 -0.20 3.49 6.05
CA VAL A 52 -0.42 2.91 7.39
C VAL A 52 0.89 2.85 8.18
N LEU A 53 2.01 2.47 7.55
CA LEU A 53 3.32 2.53 8.20
C LEU A 53 3.72 3.96 8.57
N LEU A 54 3.43 4.93 7.69
CA LEU A 54 3.68 6.33 7.97
C LEU A 54 2.85 6.85 9.15
N GLN A 55 1.61 6.37 9.33
CA GLN A 55 0.79 6.69 10.50
C GLN A 55 1.42 6.20 11.81
N GLU A 56 2.14 5.08 11.77
CA GLU A 56 2.97 4.56 12.88
C GLU A 56 4.37 5.23 12.93
N LYS A 57 4.58 6.32 12.19
CA LYS A 57 5.85 7.06 12.06
C LYS A 57 7.01 6.22 11.50
N LEU A 58 6.71 5.11 10.83
CA LEU A 58 7.70 4.25 10.16
C LEU A 58 7.86 4.66 8.69
N ARG A 59 9.10 4.95 8.27
CA ARG A 59 9.42 5.38 6.89
C ARG A 59 10.48 4.48 6.28
N PHE A 60 10.27 4.05 5.04
CA PHE A 60 11.16 3.15 4.33
C PHE A 60 11.49 3.71 2.94
N LYS A 61 12.76 3.58 2.52
CA LYS A 61 13.22 4.01 1.19
C LYS A 61 13.12 2.91 0.13
N LYS A 62 13.01 1.65 0.54
CA LYS A 62 13.01 0.47 -0.35
C LYS A 62 11.68 -0.25 -0.24
N HIS A 63 11.19 -0.79 -1.36
CA HIS A 63 9.95 -1.57 -1.39
C HIS A 63 10.01 -2.78 -0.46
N SER A 64 11.15 -3.49 -0.43
CA SER A 64 11.34 -4.64 0.47
C SER A 64 11.26 -4.26 1.96
N GLY A 65 11.61 -3.02 2.32
CA GLY A 65 11.47 -2.52 3.69
C GLY A 65 10.01 -2.29 4.08
N VAL A 66 9.21 -1.73 3.16
CA VAL A 66 7.76 -1.55 3.34
C VAL A 66 7.09 -2.91 3.55
N ARG A 67 7.41 -3.90 2.70
CA ARG A 67 6.90 -5.27 2.80
C ARG A 67 7.27 -5.93 4.12
N ALA A 68 8.55 -5.91 4.51
CA ALA A 68 9.00 -6.53 5.75
C ALA A 68 8.33 -5.90 6.99
N ALA A 69 8.21 -4.57 7.01
CA ALA A 69 7.58 -3.86 8.11
C ALA A 69 6.07 -4.14 8.19
N PHE A 70 5.38 -4.21 7.04
CA PHE A 70 3.97 -4.58 7.02
C PHE A 70 3.72 -5.95 7.67
N HIS A 71 4.53 -6.95 7.29
CA HIS A 71 4.45 -8.27 7.90
C HIS A 71 4.75 -8.24 9.40
N GLN A 72 5.78 -7.51 9.81
CA GLN A 72 6.17 -7.41 11.21
C GLN A 72 5.11 -6.75 12.09
N TYR A 73 4.59 -5.60 11.66
CA TYR A 73 3.77 -4.74 12.51
C TYR A 73 2.26 -4.95 12.36
N PHE A 74 1.80 -5.51 11.23
CA PHE A 74 0.37 -5.67 10.93
C PHE A 74 -0.07 -7.12 10.78
N VAL A 75 0.71 -7.94 10.05
CA VAL A 75 0.32 -9.34 9.84
C VAL A 75 0.61 -10.18 11.09
N LYS A 76 1.85 -10.14 11.60
CA LYS A 76 2.24 -10.91 12.80
C LYS A 76 1.53 -10.46 14.07
N SER A 77 1.09 -9.20 14.13
CA SER A 77 0.31 -8.65 15.25
C SER A 77 -1.19 -8.99 15.15
N GLY A 78 -1.64 -9.62 14.07
CA GLY A 78 -3.04 -9.98 13.84
C GLY A 78 -3.95 -8.82 13.42
N LYS A 79 -3.40 -7.59 13.25
CA LYS A 79 -4.18 -6.44 12.74
C LYS A 79 -4.64 -6.65 11.29
N VAL A 80 -3.88 -7.44 10.53
CA VAL A 80 -4.20 -7.89 9.17
C VAL A 80 -4.05 -9.40 9.11
N SER A 81 -4.96 -10.07 8.41
CA SER A 81 -4.92 -11.53 8.27
C SER A 81 -3.68 -12.00 7.50
N CYS A 82 -3.22 -13.21 7.82
CA CYS A 82 -2.12 -13.87 7.09
C CYS A 82 -2.42 -14.01 5.59
N GLU A 83 -3.69 -14.18 5.21
CA GLU A 83 -4.12 -14.26 3.82
C GLU A 83 -3.84 -12.97 3.05
N HIS A 84 -4.22 -11.82 3.59
CA HIS A 84 -3.90 -10.52 2.98
C HIS A 84 -2.38 -10.26 2.95
N GLY A 85 -1.65 -10.74 3.96
CA GLY A 85 -0.19 -10.72 3.96
C GLY A 85 0.43 -11.52 2.81
N LYS A 86 -0.10 -12.71 2.53
CA LYS A 86 0.33 -13.56 1.40
C LYS A 86 -0.04 -12.95 0.05
N LEU A 87 -1.25 -12.41 -0.08
CA LEU A 87 -1.66 -11.70 -1.30
C LEU A 87 -0.69 -10.57 -1.62
N TYR A 88 -0.29 -9.79 -0.62
CA TYR A 88 0.68 -8.71 -0.85
C TYR A 88 2.06 -9.22 -1.27
N ASP A 89 2.45 -10.41 -0.82
CA ASP A 89 3.71 -11.06 -1.23
C ASP A 89 3.67 -11.57 -2.67
N GLU A 90 2.51 -12.05 -3.12
CA GLU A 90 2.32 -12.53 -4.50
C GLU A 90 2.32 -11.39 -5.52
N LEU A 91 1.96 -10.18 -5.09
CA LEU A 91 1.95 -8.98 -5.91
C LEU A 91 3.34 -8.31 -6.05
N PHE A 92 4.29 -8.64 -5.17
CA PHE A 92 5.61 -8.01 -5.05
C PHE A 92 6.66 -8.61 -5.99
#